data_AF-A0A7S0NZ54-F1
#
_entry.id   AF-A0A7S0NZ54-F1
#
_cell.length_a   1.000
_cell.length_b   1.000
_cell.length_c   1.000
_cell.angle_alpha   90.00
_cell.angle_beta   90.00
_cell.angle_gamma   90.00
#
_symmetry.space_group_name_H-M   'P 1'
#
loop_
_entity.id
_entity.type
_entity.pdbx_description
1 polymer ?
#
loop_
_entity_poly.entity_id
_entity_poly.type
_entity_poly.pdbx_seq_one_letter_code
_entity_poly.pdbx_strand_id
1 'polypeptide(L)'
;REDLYMALSVIVVLLFHFATLSSSANMHYVAVLLFGPARTFQWACYFHMLSQPMRYSSAFSGRLVGYGNTVIALVGNGPPSLLHAFVSDATTFGSVTNRYAAAHIGLAVLMVSCLMLPVHLHRQHRTTLGSSASQRFGRNI
;
A
#
# COMPACT_ATOMS: atom_id res chain seq x y z
N ARG A 1 15.26 5.33 6.73
CA ARG A 1 14.84 3.99 7.21
C ARG A 1 13.50 3.67 6.54
N GLU A 2 13.43 2.63 5.73
CA GLU A 2 12.25 2.31 4.91
C GLU A 2 11.01 1.95 5.71
N ASP A 3 11.21 1.26 6.84
CA ASP A 3 10.11 0.89 7.74
C ASP A 3 9.33 2.14 8.22
N LEU A 4 10.02 3.26 8.41
CA LEU A 4 9.41 4.54 8.81
C LEU A 4 8.59 5.14 7.67
N TYR A 5 9.11 5.11 6.44
CA TYR A 5 8.42 5.61 5.25
C TYR A 5 7.14 4.79 4.97
N MET A 6 7.23 3.47 5.10
CA MET A 6 6.08 2.57 4.96
C MET A 6 5.05 2.82 6.08
N ALA A 7 5.47 2.93 7.34
CA ALA A 7 4.58 3.21 8.46
C ALA A 7 3.84 4.55 8.30
N LEU A 8 4.57 5.61 7.91
CA LEU A 8 3.97 6.93 7.64
C LEU A 8 2.95 6.86 6.50
N SER A 9 3.30 6.17 5.41
CA SER A 9 2.37 5.99 4.29
C SER A 9 1.09 5.25 4.72
N VAL A 10 1.21 4.19 5.51
CA VAL A 10 0.05 3.44 6.05
C VAL A 10 -0.82 4.34 6.92
N ILE A 11 -0.22 5.09 7.86
CA ILE A 11 -0.96 5.98 8.76
C ILE A 11 -1.75 7.02 7.96
N VAL A 12 -1.11 7.67 6.99
CA VAL A 12 -1.76 8.70 6.18
C VAL A 12 -2.92 8.12 5.36
N VAL A 13 -2.78 6.90 4.83
CA VAL A 13 -3.86 6.26 4.05
C VAL A 13 -4.99 5.77 4.95
N LEU A 14 -4.70 5.31 6.17
CA LEU A 14 -5.73 4.98 7.15
C LEU A 14 -6.52 6.24 7.55
N LEU A 15 -5.84 7.36 7.83
CA LEU A 15 -6.50 8.64 8.12
C LEU A 15 -7.38 9.10 6.96
N PHE A 16 -6.91 8.95 5.72
CA PHE A 16 -7.71 9.22 4.52
C PHE A 16 -8.97 8.33 4.48
N HIS A 17 -8.85 7.01 4.68
CA HIS A 17 -9.99 6.08 4.69
C HIS A 17 -10.99 6.38 5.81
N PHE A 18 -10.53 6.75 7.01
CA PHE A 18 -11.40 7.15 8.09
C PHE A 18 -12.17 8.43 7.77
N ALA A 19 -11.51 9.41 7.15
CA ALA A 19 -12.15 10.64 6.73
C ALA A 19 -13.18 10.42 5.62
N THR A 20 -12.93 9.50 4.67
CA THR A 20 -13.88 9.18 3.59
C THR A 20 -15.07 8.32 4.03
N LEU A 21 -14.94 7.57 5.13
CA LEU A 21 -16.06 6.81 5.71
C LEU A 21 -17.06 7.70 6.45
N SER A 22 -16.68 8.91 6.83
CA SER A 22 -17.57 9.83 7.55
C SER A 22 -18.55 10.51 6.60
N SER A 23 -19.84 10.55 6.95
CA SER A 23 -20.86 11.27 6.17
C SER A 23 -20.82 12.81 6.34
N SER A 24 -19.85 13.33 7.08
CA SER A 24 -19.72 14.78 7.33
C SER A 24 -19.00 15.48 6.17
N ALA A 25 -19.59 16.56 5.65
CA ALA A 25 -18.98 17.39 4.61
C ALA A 25 -17.58 17.91 5.00
N ASN A 26 -17.38 18.25 6.29
CA ASN A 26 -16.09 18.69 6.80
C ASN A 26 -15.02 17.61 6.70
N MET A 27 -15.40 16.35 6.94
CA MET A 27 -14.47 15.21 6.83
C MET A 27 -14.12 14.92 5.38
N HIS A 28 -15.03 15.14 4.44
CA HIS A 28 -14.72 15.06 3.01
C HIS A 28 -13.71 16.12 2.57
N TYR A 29 -13.81 17.36 3.05
CA TYR A 29 -12.79 18.38 2.77
C TYR A 29 -11.41 17.97 3.31
N VAL A 30 -11.37 17.44 4.53
CA VAL A 30 -10.14 16.89 5.11
C VAL A 30 -9.59 15.73 4.27
N ALA A 31 -10.44 14.83 3.82
CA ALA A 31 -10.04 13.71 2.95
C ALA A 31 -9.43 14.20 1.63
N VAL A 32 -10.04 15.20 0.99
CA VAL A 32 -9.51 15.80 -0.25
C VAL A 32 -8.16 16.46 -0.01
N LEU A 33 -8.00 17.20 1.10
CA LEU A 33 -6.73 17.81 1.47
C LEU A 33 -5.64 16.78 1.77
N LEU A 34 -5.99 15.64 2.38
CA LEU A 34 -5.06 14.56 2.68
C LEU A 34 -4.73 13.70 1.46
N PHE A 35 -5.60 13.64 0.44
CA PHE A 35 -5.40 12.80 -0.74
C PHE A 35 -4.09 13.12 -1.48
N GLY A 36 -3.84 14.40 -1.75
CA GLY A 36 -2.63 14.85 -2.46
C GLY A 36 -1.34 14.43 -1.72
N PRO A 37 -1.14 14.86 -0.46
CA PRO A 37 0.00 14.47 0.36
C PRO A 37 0.15 12.94 0.49
N ALA A 38 -0.95 12.21 0.70
CA ALA A 38 -0.92 10.75 0.80
C ALA A 38 -0.33 10.12 -0.46
N ARG A 39 -0.81 10.53 -1.63
CA ARG A 39 -0.31 10.06 -2.93
C ARG A 39 1.16 10.43 -3.14
N THR A 40 1.53 11.67 -2.85
CA THR A 40 2.93 12.13 -2.98
C THR A 40 3.87 11.32 -2.10
N PHE A 41 3.51 11.06 -0.83
CA PHE A 41 4.31 10.21 0.04
C PHE A 41 4.43 8.79 -0.48
N GLN A 42 3.33 8.18 -0.95
CA GLN A 42 3.36 6.84 -1.54
C GLN A 42 4.34 6.77 -2.74
N TRP A 43 4.25 7.72 -3.67
CA TRP A 43 5.13 7.78 -4.83
C TRP A 43 6.59 8.02 -4.44
N ALA A 44 6.83 8.93 -3.49
CA ALA A 44 8.18 9.19 -2.99
C ALA A 44 8.80 7.93 -2.36
N CYS A 45 8.02 7.18 -1.58
CA CYS A 45 8.45 5.91 -1.00
C CYS A 45 8.78 4.88 -2.08
N TYR A 46 7.91 4.74 -3.08
CA TYR A 46 8.09 3.83 -4.22
C TYR A 46 9.38 4.15 -4.99
N PHE A 47 9.58 5.41 -5.41
CA PHE A 47 10.78 5.80 -6.14
C PHE A 47 12.05 5.74 -5.29
N HIS A 48 11.96 6.04 -4.00
CA HIS A 48 13.09 5.90 -3.08
C HIS A 48 13.53 4.43 -2.93
N MET A 49 12.59 3.48 -2.89
CA MET A 49 12.95 2.05 -2.87
C MET A 49 13.58 1.59 -4.18
N LEU A 50 13.12 2.11 -5.32
CA LEU A 50 13.65 1.73 -6.64
C LEU A 50 14.99 2.37 -6.97
N SER A 51 15.31 3.52 -6.36
CA SER A 51 16.56 4.23 -6.59
C SER A 51 17.75 3.67 -5.82
N GLN A 52 17.55 2.69 -4.92
CA GLN A 52 18.65 2.09 -4.16
C GLN A 52 19.44 1.05 -5.00
N PRO A 53 20.68 1.35 -5.40
CA PRO A 53 21.48 0.49 -6.27
C PRO A 53 21.94 -0.80 -5.59
N MET A 54 21.91 -0.86 -4.25
CA MET A 54 22.21 -2.09 -3.50
C MET A 54 21.15 -3.19 -3.65
N ARG A 55 19.94 -2.85 -4.10
CA ARG A 55 18.81 -3.80 -4.17
C ARG A 55 18.47 -4.22 -5.58
N TYR A 56 18.54 -3.29 -6.51
CA TYR A 56 18.20 -3.52 -7.91
C TYR A 56 19.38 -3.08 -8.77
N SER A 57 19.85 -3.96 -9.64
CA SER A 57 20.86 -3.56 -10.62
C SER A 57 20.24 -2.55 -11.60
N SER A 58 21.07 -1.66 -12.13
CA SER A 58 20.65 -0.63 -13.09
C SER A 58 19.92 -1.20 -14.31
N ALA A 59 20.23 -2.44 -14.70
CA ALA A 59 19.59 -3.16 -15.80
C ALA A 59 18.14 -3.61 -15.50
N PHE A 60 17.75 -3.66 -14.22
CA PHE A 60 16.41 -4.07 -13.79
C PHE A 60 15.56 -2.91 -13.26
N SER A 61 16.16 -1.84 -12.71
CA SER A 61 15.41 -0.72 -12.15
C SER A 61 14.42 -0.09 -13.14
N GLY A 62 14.83 0.14 -14.39
CA GLY A 62 13.95 0.68 -15.43
C GLY A 62 12.75 -0.22 -15.76
N ARG A 63 12.97 -1.54 -15.80
CA ARG A 63 11.90 -2.53 -16.02
C ARG A 63 10.96 -2.61 -14.83
N LEU A 64 11.48 -2.54 -13.61
CA LEU A 64 10.66 -2.52 -12.39
C LEU A 64 9.77 -1.29 -12.32
N VAL A 65 10.30 -0.11 -12.67
CA VAL A 65 9.51 1.13 -12.78
C VAL A 65 8.39 0.95 -13.81
N GLY A 66 8.71 0.41 -14.99
CA GLY A 66 7.75 0.15 -16.06
C GLY A 66 6.62 -0.80 -15.63
N TYR A 67 6.96 -2.00 -15.18
CA TYR A 67 5.98 -3.00 -14.75
C TYR A 67 5.17 -2.52 -13.55
N GLY A 68 5.81 -1.88 -12.57
CA GLY A 68 5.12 -1.32 -11.41
C GLY A 68 4.09 -0.27 -11.82
N ASN A 69 4.45 0.64 -12.73
CA ASN A 69 3.52 1.65 -13.23
C ASN A 69 2.39 1.04 -14.07
N THR A 70 2.65 -0.01 -14.86
CA THR A 70 1.61 -0.74 -15.58
C THR A 70 0.61 -1.38 -14.63
N VAL A 71 1.09 -2.04 -13.57
CA VAL A 71 0.20 -2.61 -12.53
C VAL A 71 -0.61 -1.52 -11.85
N ILE A 72 0.01 -0.41 -11.47
CA ILE A 72 -0.68 0.74 -10.87
C ILE A 72 -1.73 1.31 -11.83
N ALA A 73 -1.45 1.37 -13.14
CA ALA A 73 -2.41 1.86 -14.12
C ALA A 73 -3.61 0.92 -14.29
N LEU A 74 -3.38 -0.40 -14.32
CA LEU A 74 -4.45 -1.40 -14.44
C LEU A 74 -5.33 -1.41 -13.18
N VAL A 75 -4.70 -1.45 -12.00
CA VAL A 75 -5.39 -1.46 -10.71
C VAL A 75 -6.00 -0.08 -10.39
N GLY A 76 -5.47 1.01 -10.95
CA GLY A 76 -6.04 2.34 -10.79
C GLY A 76 -7.30 2.57 -11.64
N ASN A 77 -7.34 2.03 -12.86
CA ASN A 77 -8.41 2.31 -13.81
C ASN A 77 -9.53 1.26 -13.84
N GLY A 78 -9.25 0.00 -13.54
CA GLY A 78 -10.27 -1.07 -13.59
C GLY A 78 -11.31 -1.02 -12.45
N PRO A 79 -10.87 -0.98 -11.18
CA PRO A 79 -11.76 -1.05 -10.02
C PRO A 79 -12.84 0.04 -9.90
N PRO A 80 -12.63 1.32 -10.27
CA PRO A 80 -13.67 2.34 -10.15
C PRO A 80 -14.99 1.98 -10.85
N SER A 81 -14.92 1.43 -12.06
CA SER A 81 -16.11 1.01 -12.81
C SER A 81 -16.81 -0.18 -12.14
N LEU A 82 -16.04 -1.15 -11.64
CA LEU A 82 -16.57 -2.32 -10.95
C LEU A 82 -17.20 -1.96 -9.59
N LEU A 83 -16.56 -1.04 -8.85
CA LEU A 83 -17.07 -0.53 -7.58
C LEU A 83 -18.34 0.30 -7.79
N HIS A 84 -18.40 1.09 -8.85
CA HIS A 84 -19.61 1.83 -9.20
C HIS A 84 -20.78 0.88 -9.52
N ALA A 85 -20.53 -0.15 -10.33
CA ALA A 85 -21.53 -1.19 -10.63
C ALA A 85 -21.97 -1.92 -9.34
N PHE A 86 -21.03 -2.25 -8.45
CA PHE A 86 -21.36 -2.88 -7.16
C PHE A 86 -22.24 -1.99 -6.27
N VAL A 87 -21.91 -0.70 -6.14
CA VAL A 87 -22.70 0.22 -5.32
C VAL A 87 -24.10 0.44 -5.91
N SER A 88 -24.20 0.55 -7.24
CA SER A 88 -25.45 0.87 -7.93
C SER A 88 -26.38 -0.35 -8.04
N ASP A 89 -25.84 -1.50 -8.43
CA ASP A 89 -26.64 -2.62 -8.93
C ASP A 89 -26.75 -3.80 -7.95
N ALA A 90 -25.86 -3.89 -6.94
CA ALA A 90 -25.84 -5.05 -6.05
C ALA A 90 -26.99 -5.05 -5.02
N THR A 91 -27.97 -5.92 -5.16
CA THR A 91 -29.11 -6.01 -4.22
C THR A 91 -28.76 -6.65 -2.88
N THR A 92 -27.63 -7.36 -2.80
CA THR A 92 -27.24 -8.25 -1.68
C THR A 92 -27.01 -7.53 -0.34
N PHE A 93 -26.61 -6.25 -0.35
CA PHE A 93 -26.27 -5.48 0.86
C PHE A 93 -27.35 -4.48 1.29
N GLY A 94 -28.54 -4.52 0.68
CA GLY A 94 -29.64 -3.63 1.03
C GLY A 94 -29.40 -2.19 0.58
N SER A 95 -29.21 -1.26 1.53
CA SER A 95 -29.11 0.18 1.26
C SER A 95 -27.81 0.58 0.55
N VAL A 96 -27.85 1.71 -0.18
CA VAL A 96 -26.67 2.28 -0.86
C VAL A 96 -25.55 2.60 0.14
N THR A 97 -25.91 3.09 1.33
CA THR A 97 -24.96 3.37 2.41
C THR A 97 -24.22 2.11 2.86
N ASN A 98 -24.92 0.98 3.00
CA ASN A 98 -24.29 -0.29 3.40
C ASN A 98 -23.36 -0.84 2.31
N ARG A 99 -23.75 -0.72 1.03
CA ARG A 99 -22.90 -1.10 -0.11
C ARG A 99 -21.64 -0.24 -0.17
N TYR A 100 -21.78 1.07 0.04
CA TYR A 100 -20.66 2.01 0.09
C TYR A 100 -19.70 1.70 1.23
N ALA A 101 -20.23 1.44 2.43
CA ALA A 101 -19.42 1.03 3.59
C ALA A 101 -18.72 -0.30 3.34
N ALA A 102 -19.42 -1.30 2.79
CA ALA A 102 -18.85 -2.61 2.46
C ALA A 102 -17.70 -2.49 1.44
N ALA A 103 -17.85 -1.66 0.41
CA ALA A 103 -16.79 -1.39 -0.57
C ALA A 103 -15.55 -0.76 0.08
N HIS A 104 -15.73 0.23 0.96
CA HIS A 104 -14.63 0.89 1.67
C HIS A 104 -13.93 -0.03 2.66
N ILE A 105 -14.70 -0.84 3.40
CA ILE A 105 -14.14 -1.85 4.32
C ILE A 105 -13.34 -2.90 3.53
N GLY A 106 -13.87 -3.38 2.39
CA GLY A 106 -13.18 -4.32 1.52
C GLY A 106 -11.84 -3.77 1.01
N LEU A 107 -11.83 -2.51 0.56
CA LEU A 107 -10.61 -1.81 0.13
C LEU A 107 -9.61 -1.62 1.29
N ALA A 108 -10.09 -1.28 2.49
CA ALA A 108 -9.24 -1.14 3.67
C ALA A 108 -8.61 -2.49 4.06
N VAL A 109 -9.37 -3.58 4.05
CA VAL A 109 -8.86 -4.93 4.32
C VAL A 109 -7.83 -5.35 3.28
N LEU A 110 -8.11 -5.12 2.00
CA LEU A 110 -7.16 -5.39 0.92
C LEU A 110 -5.86 -4.61 1.12
N MET A 111 -5.94 -3.33 1.46
CA MET A 111 -4.78 -2.50 1.75
C MET A 111 -3.95 -3.04 2.93
N VAL A 112 -4.60 -3.43 4.03
CA VAL A 112 -3.90 -4.02 5.19
C VAL A 112 -3.26 -5.36 4.80
N SER A 113 -3.92 -6.16 3.97
CA SER A 113 -3.38 -7.43 3.49
C SER A 113 -2.11 -7.23 2.64
N CYS A 114 -1.96 -6.11 1.94
CA CYS A 114 -0.74 -5.77 1.21
C CYS A 114 0.49 -5.60 2.14
N LEU A 115 0.29 -5.37 3.44
CA LEU A 115 1.38 -5.30 4.42
C LEU A 115 1.95 -6.68 4.78
N MET A 116 1.27 -7.77 4.42
CA MET A 116 1.76 -9.13 4.71
C MET A 116 3.08 -9.42 4.01
N LEU A 117 3.25 -8.95 2.77
CA LEU A 117 4.46 -9.14 1.99
C LEU A 117 5.69 -8.44 2.61
N PRO A 118 5.68 -7.13 2.90
CA PRO A 118 6.82 -6.48 3.55
C PRO A 118 7.10 -7.04 4.94
N VAL A 119 6.09 -7.45 5.71
CA VAL A 119 6.31 -8.15 6.99
C VAL A 119 7.01 -9.49 6.79
N HIS A 120 6.60 -10.27 5.77
CA HIS A 120 7.23 -11.53 5.44
C HIS A 120 8.70 -11.34 5.02
N LEU A 121 8.97 -10.37 4.14
CA LEU A 121 10.32 -10.02 3.70
C LEU A 121 11.20 -9.54 4.87
N HIS A 122 10.67 -8.75 5.79
CA HIS A 122 11.40 -8.29 6.97
C HIS A 122 11.77 -9.47 7.89
N ARG A 123 10.87 -10.45 8.05
CA ARG A 123 11.16 -11.68 8.81
C ARG A 123 12.27 -12.50 8.16
N GLN A 124 12.23 -12.70 6.84
CA GLN A 124 13.25 -13.43 6.09
C GLN A 124 14.64 -12.76 6.15
N HIS A 125 14.68 -11.44 6.13
CA HIS A 125 15.95 -10.70 6.21
C HIS A 125 16.62 -10.86 7.58
N ARG A 126 15.83 -10.82 8.67
CA ARG A 126 16.33 -11.06 10.04
C ARG A 126 16.88 -12.47 10.23
N THR A 127 16.20 -13.49 9.69
CA THR A 127 16.68 -14.87 9.77
C THR A 127 18.00 -15.08 9.04
N THR A 128 18.19 -14.42 7.89
CA THR A 128 19.41 -14.54 7.06
C THR A 128 20.62 -13.85 7.71
N LEU A 129 20.40 -12.72 8.37
CA LEU A 129 21.44 -12.02 9.14
C LEU A 129 21.84 -12.81 10.40
N GLY A 130 20.87 -13.44 11.07
CA GLY A 130 21.14 -14.30 12.23
C GLY A 130 21.97 -15.54 11.89
N SER A 131 21.67 -16.22 10.77
CA SER A 131 22.45 -17.39 10.32
C SER A 131 23.88 -17.03 9.91
N SER A 132 24.06 -15.88 9.26
CA SER A 132 25.38 -15.37 8.84
C SER A 132 26.26 -14.97 10.03
N ALA A 133 25.67 -14.40 11.09
CA ALA A 133 26.38 -14.08 12.32
C ALA A 133 26.82 -15.34 13.08
N SER A 134 25.96 -16.36 13.15
CA SER A 134 26.29 -17.66 13.76
C SER A 134 27.40 -18.40 13.00
N GLN A 135 27.41 -18.35 11.66
CA GLN A 135 28.47 -18.96 10.86
C GLN A 135 29.82 -18.26 11.00
N ARG A 136 29.88 -16.93 11.19
CA ARG A 136 31.14 -16.23 11.47
C ARG A 136 31.69 -16.55 12.86
N PHE A 137 30.84 -16.75 13.85
CA PHE A 137 31.27 -17.10 15.20
C PHE A 137 31.80 -18.54 15.29
N GLY A 138 31.15 -19.50 14.61
CA GLY A 138 31.59 -20.90 14.59
C GLY A 138 32.86 -21.18 13.78
N ARG A 139 33.38 -20.19 13.03
CA ARG A 139 34.58 -20.34 12.19
C ARG A 139 35.85 -19.78 12.86
N ASN A 140 35.71 -19.15 14.03
CA ASN A 140 36.79 -18.53 14.82
C ASN A 140 37.12 -19.32 16.09
N ILE A 141 36.67 -20.57 16.19
CA ILE A 141 37.01 -21.56 17.23
C ILE A 141 37.65 -22.75 16.52
#